data_AF-A0A0D0DI92-F1
#
_entry.id   AF-A0A0D0DI92-F1
#
_cell.length_a   1.000
_cell.length_b   1.000
_cell.length_c   1.000
_cell.angle_alpha   90.00
_cell.angle_beta   90.00
_cell.angle_gamma   90.00
#
_symmetry.space_group_name_H-M   'P 1'
#
loop_
_entity.id
_entity.type
_entity.pdbx_description
1 polymer ?
#
loop_
_entity_poly.entity_id
_entity_poly.type
_entity_poly.pdbx_seq_one_letter_code
_entity_poly.pdbx_strand_id
1 'polypeptide(L)'
;MAGSNGNISSQQAKLSQLLTELHNTIKSLPSSIPKGSESEPIATQFCSWEIDEEEGPFFSFNRTWERVFQQSEAEQKSLVFGLQMAHSFCAFSSQAPWIETNNGLGLMILQVQNLIALIRKV
;
A
#
# COMPACT_ATOMS: atom_id res chain seq x y z
N MET A 1 17.75 16.32 -15.78
CA MET A 1 17.89 14.91 -15.37
C MET A 1 16.61 14.20 -15.74
N ALA A 2 16.61 13.46 -16.85
CA ALA A 2 15.43 12.75 -17.34
C ALA A 2 15.34 11.40 -16.62
N GLY A 3 14.65 11.40 -15.48
CA GLY A 3 14.22 10.16 -14.83
C GLY A 3 13.28 9.43 -15.77
N SER A 4 13.51 8.12 -15.93
CA SER A 4 12.75 7.22 -16.77
C SER A 4 11.26 7.28 -16.40
N ASN A 5 10.51 8.15 -17.08
CA ASN A 5 9.05 8.09 -17.14
C ASN A 5 8.69 6.85 -17.96
N GLY A 6 8.89 5.66 -17.40
CA GLY A 6 8.24 4.46 -17.88
C GLY A 6 6.76 4.81 -18.05
N ASN A 7 6.26 4.66 -19.28
CA ASN A 7 4.94 5.11 -19.71
C ASN A 7 3.92 5.01 -18.56
N ILE A 8 3.40 6.15 -18.06
CA ILE A 8 2.50 6.16 -16.89
C ILE A 8 1.34 5.17 -17.08
N SER A 9 0.87 4.99 -18.32
CA SER A 9 -0.14 3.98 -18.66
C SER A 9 0.33 2.53 -18.40
N SER A 10 1.60 2.20 -18.66
CA SER A 10 2.14 0.88 -18.32
C SER A 10 2.31 0.69 -16.81
N GLN A 11 2.65 1.76 -16.09
CA GLN A 11 2.72 1.74 -14.63
C GLN A 11 1.32 1.59 -14.01
N GLN A 12 0.30 2.27 -14.54
CA GLN A 12 -1.10 2.12 -14.12
C GLN A 12 -1.63 0.71 -14.36
N ALA A 13 -1.33 0.13 -15.54
CA ALA A 13 -1.70 -1.26 -15.83
C ALA A 13 -1.03 -2.23 -14.86
N LYS A 14 0.26 -2.05 -14.58
CA LYS A 14 1.01 -2.87 -13.62
C LYS A 14 0.48 -2.72 -12.20
N LEU A 15 0.19 -1.49 -11.75
CA LEU A 15 -0.38 -1.23 -10.43
C LEU A 15 -1.76 -1.88 -10.29
N SER A 16 -2.62 -1.76 -11.30
CA SER A 16 -3.93 -2.43 -11.32
C SER A 16 -3.82 -3.95 -11.22
N GLN A 17 -2.87 -4.55 -11.95
CA GLN A 17 -2.60 -5.99 -11.87
C GLN A 17 -2.13 -6.39 -10.47
N LEU A 18 -1.21 -5.62 -9.87
CA LEU A 18 -0.69 -5.88 -8.54
C LEU A 18 -1.75 -5.70 -7.44
N LEU A 19 -2.63 -4.71 -7.55
CA LEU A 19 -3.76 -4.55 -6.63
C LEU A 19 -4.72 -5.74 -6.71
N THR A 20 -5.00 -6.24 -7.92
CA THR A 20 -5.79 -7.45 -8.13
C THR A 20 -5.10 -8.68 -7.51
N GLU A 21 -3.79 -8.82 -7.71
CA GLU A 21 -3.00 -9.90 -7.10
C GLU A 21 -2.99 -9.82 -5.58
N LEU A 22 -2.83 -8.62 -5.01
CA LEU A 22 -2.89 -8.36 -3.58
C LEU A 22 -4.25 -8.79 -3.02
N HIS A 23 -5.35 -8.37 -3.65
CA HIS A 23 -6.70 -8.76 -3.23
C HIS A 23 -6.91 -10.26 -3.24
N ASN A 24 -6.46 -10.94 -4.30
CA ASN A 24 -6.56 -12.39 -4.40
C ASN A 24 -5.69 -13.10 -3.35
N THR A 25 -4.48 -12.58 -3.10
CA THR A 25 -3.58 -13.11 -2.07
C THR A 25 -4.21 -12.98 -0.69
N ILE A 26 -4.80 -11.82 -0.37
CA ILE A 26 -5.54 -11.60 0.87
C ILE A 26 -6.72 -12.57 1.00
N LYS A 27 -7.48 -12.78 -0.08
CA LYS A 27 -8.61 -13.73 -0.09
C LYS A 27 -8.19 -15.19 0.08
N SER A 28 -6.97 -15.54 -0.35
CA SER A 28 -6.43 -16.90 -0.22
C SER A 28 -5.89 -17.21 1.18
N LEU A 29 -5.81 -16.20 2.07
CA LEU A 29 -5.33 -16.41 3.42
C LEU A 29 -6.29 -17.32 4.21
N PRO A 30 -5.75 -18.25 5.02
CA PRO A 30 -6.55 -19.09 5.90
C PRO A 30 -7.44 -18.25 6.82
N SER A 31 -8.70 -18.66 7.01
CA SER A 31 -9.63 -18.02 7.96
C SER A 31 -9.19 -18.10 9.42
N SER A 32 -8.17 -18.92 9.72
CA SER A 32 -7.51 -19.02 11.02
C SER A 32 -6.60 -17.84 11.34
N ILE A 33 -6.26 -17.01 10.35
CA ILE A 33 -5.54 -15.75 10.58
C ILE A 33 -6.54 -14.77 11.19
N PRO A 34 -6.27 -14.24 12.40
CA PRO A 34 -7.12 -13.20 13.00
C PRO A 34 -7.43 -12.08 12.01
N LYS A 35 -8.64 -11.54 12.05
CA LYS A 35 -8.93 -10.27 11.37
C LYS A 35 -8.49 -9.15 12.30
N GLY A 36 -7.85 -8.12 11.75
CA GLY A 36 -7.35 -7.02 12.55
C GLY A 36 -8.40 -6.24 13.27
N SER A 37 -7.96 -5.70 14.39
CA SER A 37 -8.76 -4.86 15.24
C SER A 37 -8.65 -3.41 14.76
N GLU A 38 -9.72 -2.65 14.91
CA GLU A 38 -9.75 -1.19 14.68
C GLU A 38 -8.77 -0.43 15.59
N SER A 39 -8.22 -1.09 16.62
CA SER A 39 -7.21 -0.55 17.53
C SER A 39 -5.77 -0.73 17.05
N GLU A 40 -5.53 -1.42 15.94
CA GLU A 40 -4.17 -1.68 15.44
C GLU A 40 -3.61 -0.49 14.65
N PRO A 41 -2.28 -0.31 14.60
CA PRO A 41 -1.63 0.80 13.89
C PRO A 41 -2.09 0.98 12.45
N ILE A 42 -2.46 -0.12 11.79
CA ILE A 42 -3.04 -0.11 10.43
C ILE A 42 -4.35 0.68 10.42
N ALA A 43 -5.28 0.37 11.32
CA ALA A 43 -6.58 1.03 11.35
C ALA A 43 -6.42 2.52 11.64
N THR A 44 -5.56 2.91 12.57
CA THR A 44 -5.38 4.31 12.93
C THR A 44 -4.70 5.12 11.82
N GLN A 45 -3.72 4.56 11.12
CA GLN A 45 -2.95 5.29 10.11
C GLN A 45 -3.61 5.27 8.73
N PHE A 46 -4.16 4.12 8.31
CA PHE A 46 -4.80 3.99 6.99
C PHE A 46 -6.24 4.52 6.94
N CYS A 47 -6.93 4.71 8.07
CA CYS A 47 -8.25 5.35 8.11
C CYS A 47 -8.22 6.88 8.06
N SER A 48 -7.05 7.52 8.17
CA SER A 48 -7.01 8.99 8.10
C SER A 48 -7.46 9.47 6.72
N TRP A 49 -7.15 8.74 5.64
CA TRP A 49 -7.36 9.13 4.23
C TRP A 49 -6.86 10.55 3.89
N GLU A 50 -6.15 11.18 4.82
CA GLU A 50 -5.71 12.56 4.76
C GLU A 50 -4.54 12.62 3.80
N ILE A 51 -4.67 13.52 2.84
CA ILE A 51 -3.58 13.93 1.96
C ILE A 51 -3.11 15.27 2.50
N ASP A 52 -1.86 15.33 2.91
CA ASP A 52 -1.21 16.59 3.28
C ASP A 52 -1.24 17.52 2.06
N GLU A 53 -1.86 18.68 2.18
CA GLU A 53 -2.02 19.63 1.08
C GLU A 53 -0.68 20.31 0.70
N GLU A 54 0.29 20.37 1.62
CA GLU A 54 1.61 20.96 1.38
C GLU A 54 2.59 19.95 0.78
N GLU A 55 2.63 18.72 1.31
CA GLU A 55 3.53 17.66 0.81
C GLU A 55 2.93 16.90 -0.39
N GLY A 56 1.61 16.83 -0.48
CA GLY A 56 0.87 16.15 -1.54
C GLY A 56 0.72 14.63 -1.34
N PRO A 57 0.03 13.96 -2.29
CA PRO A 57 -0.40 12.57 -2.15
C PRO A 57 0.74 11.56 -2.16
N PHE A 58 1.83 11.84 -2.89
CA PHE A 58 2.99 10.95 -2.94
C PHE A 58 3.67 10.80 -1.58
N PHE A 59 3.96 11.92 -0.92
CA PHE A 59 4.62 11.94 0.37
C PHE A 59 3.71 11.43 1.48
N SER A 60 2.42 11.81 1.44
CA SER A 60 1.39 11.30 2.34
C SER A 60 1.28 9.77 2.27
N PHE A 61 1.26 9.20 1.06
CA PHE A 61 1.27 7.75 0.86
C PHE A 61 2.51 7.08 1.46
N ASN A 62 3.71 7.59 1.13
CA ASN A 62 4.95 6.98 1.61
C ASN A 62 5.06 7.04 3.14
N ARG A 63 4.72 8.18 3.73
CA ARG A 63 4.80 8.40 5.17
C ARG A 63 3.85 7.49 5.93
N THR A 64 2.61 7.38 5.47
CA THR A 64 1.62 6.44 6.05
C THR A 64 2.12 5.01 5.91
N TRP A 65 2.70 4.64 4.77
CA TRP A 65 3.27 3.32 4.56
C TRP A 65 4.43 3.00 5.50
N GLU A 66 5.40 3.90 5.63
CA GLU A 66 6.57 3.73 6.50
C GLU A 66 6.16 3.56 7.96
N ARG A 67 5.24 4.40 8.45
CA ARG A 67 4.71 4.32 9.83
C ARG A 67 4.10 2.97 10.16
N VAL A 68 3.48 2.33 9.17
CA VAL A 68 2.79 1.06 9.36
C VAL A 68 3.72 -0.13 9.14
N PHE A 69 4.55 -0.13 8.09
CA PHE A 69 5.30 -1.32 7.66
C PHE A 69 6.79 -1.32 7.98
N GLN A 70 7.42 -0.18 8.35
CA GLN A 70 8.79 -0.16 8.89
C GLN A 70 8.82 -0.46 10.40
N GLN A 71 8.08 -1.47 10.83
CA GLN A 71 8.13 -2.00 12.20
C GLN A 71 8.95 -3.29 12.24
N SER A 72 9.31 -3.76 13.44
CA SER A 72 10.10 -4.98 13.61
C SER A 72 9.39 -6.20 13.01
N GLU A 73 10.13 -7.27 12.66
CA GLU A 73 9.55 -8.48 12.04
C GLU A 73 8.45 -9.13 12.90
N ALA A 74 8.55 -9.00 14.23
CA ALA A 74 7.53 -9.46 15.18
C ALA A 74 6.22 -8.63 15.06
N GLU A 75 6.35 -7.31 14.91
CA GLU A 75 5.22 -6.40 14.68
C GLU A 75 4.64 -6.59 13.28
N GLN A 76 5.46 -6.87 12.27
CA GLN A 76 5.00 -7.13 10.90
C GLN A 76 4.07 -8.34 10.78
N LYS A 77 4.25 -9.37 11.60
CA LYS A 77 3.33 -10.52 11.63
C LYS A 77 1.94 -10.14 12.16
N SER A 78 1.85 -9.14 13.02
CA SER A 78 0.57 -8.56 13.45
C SER A 78 -0.05 -7.63 12.39
N LEU A 79 0.71 -7.17 11.40
CA LEU A 79 0.19 -6.32 10.32
C LEU A 79 -0.63 -7.07 9.26
N VAL A 80 -0.59 -8.41 9.25
CA VAL A 80 -1.43 -9.26 8.37
C VAL A 80 -2.92 -9.01 8.61
N PHE A 81 -3.23 -8.44 9.77
CA PHE A 81 -4.56 -8.24 10.28
C PHE A 81 -5.29 -7.05 9.63
N GLY A 82 -4.58 -6.11 9.00
CA GLY A 82 -5.18 -4.95 8.31
C GLY A 82 -4.98 -4.89 6.79
N LEU A 83 -4.67 -6.02 6.15
CA LEU A 83 -4.30 -6.06 4.73
C LEU A 83 -5.40 -5.58 3.78
N GLN A 84 -6.67 -5.81 4.11
CA GLN A 84 -7.80 -5.26 3.33
C GLN A 84 -7.80 -3.73 3.35
N MET A 85 -7.40 -3.12 4.46
CA MET A 85 -7.33 -1.68 4.59
C MET A 85 -6.15 -1.11 3.80
N ALA A 86 -4.98 -1.77 3.87
CA ALA A 86 -3.83 -1.42 3.03
C ALA A 86 -4.17 -1.52 1.53
N HIS A 87 -4.90 -2.56 1.11
CA HIS A 87 -5.39 -2.67 -0.27
C HIS A 87 -6.31 -1.49 -0.64
N SER A 88 -7.31 -1.20 0.20
CA SER A 88 -8.26 -0.09 -0.04
C SER A 88 -7.55 1.27 -0.08
N PHE A 89 -6.57 1.49 0.79
CA PHE A 89 -5.75 2.70 0.79
C PHE A 89 -4.90 2.85 -0.48
N CYS A 90 -4.24 1.77 -0.92
CA CYS A 90 -3.50 1.79 -2.18
C CYS A 90 -4.44 2.03 -3.38
N ALA A 91 -5.64 1.41 -3.38
CA ALA A 91 -6.62 1.62 -4.42
C ALA A 91 -7.11 3.09 -4.47
N PHE A 92 -7.42 3.68 -3.31
CA PHE A 92 -7.81 5.09 -3.20
C PHE A 92 -6.67 6.02 -3.65
N SER A 93 -5.47 5.84 -3.10
CA SER A 93 -4.31 6.69 -3.40
C SER A 93 -3.92 6.63 -4.87
N SER A 94 -4.13 5.49 -5.54
CA SER A 94 -3.83 5.34 -6.97
C SER A 94 -4.72 6.19 -7.88
N GLN A 95 -5.85 6.67 -7.36
CA GLN A 95 -6.78 7.56 -8.06
C GLN A 95 -6.59 9.02 -7.65
N ALA A 96 -5.72 9.31 -6.68
CA ALA A 96 -5.49 10.67 -6.23
C ALA A 96 -4.83 11.50 -7.35
N PRO A 97 -5.35 12.69 -7.66
CA PRO A 97 -4.70 13.60 -8.61
C PRO A 97 -3.26 13.87 -8.18
N TRP A 98 -2.32 13.89 -9.13
CA TRP A 98 -0.91 14.23 -8.89
C TRP A 98 -0.10 13.21 -8.11
N ILE A 99 -0.62 12.00 -7.85
CA ILE A 99 0.13 10.91 -7.20
C ILE A 99 1.38 10.51 -8.00
N GLU A 100 1.33 10.67 -9.32
CA GLU A 100 2.40 10.36 -10.26
C GLU A 100 3.49 11.44 -10.36
N THR A 101 3.31 12.61 -9.74
CA THR A 101 4.17 13.79 -9.94
C THR A 101 5.61 13.56 -9.48
N ASN A 102 5.81 12.68 -8.50
CA ASN A 102 7.10 12.35 -7.93
C ASN A 102 7.41 10.86 -8.21
N ASN A 103 8.19 10.57 -9.26
CA ASN A 103 8.60 9.21 -9.64
C ASN A 103 7.47 8.31 -10.23
N GLY A 104 6.42 8.90 -10.80
CA GLY A 104 5.30 8.15 -11.36
C GLY A 104 4.60 7.31 -10.29
N LEU A 105 4.14 6.12 -10.66
CA LEU A 105 3.55 5.15 -9.72
C LEU A 105 4.58 4.13 -9.21
N GLY A 106 5.87 4.36 -9.47
CA GLY A 106 6.93 3.40 -9.17
C GLY A 106 7.02 3.02 -7.68
N LEU A 107 6.85 4.01 -6.80
CA LEU A 107 6.85 3.78 -5.35
C LEU A 107 5.66 2.93 -4.91
N MET A 108 4.44 3.26 -5.37
CA MET A 108 3.25 2.47 -5.04
C MET A 108 3.38 1.03 -5.53
N ILE A 109 3.90 0.83 -6.74
CA ILE A 109 4.19 -0.49 -7.29
C ILE A 109 5.12 -1.27 -6.36
N LEU A 110 6.23 -0.66 -5.92
CA LEU A 110 7.18 -1.29 -5.01
C LEU A 110 6.53 -1.67 -3.68
N GLN A 111 5.74 -0.77 -3.10
CA GLN A 111 5.07 -1.03 -1.82
C GLN A 111 4.04 -2.16 -1.92
N VAL A 112 3.22 -2.19 -2.97
CA VAL A 112 2.27 -3.30 -3.19
C VAL A 112 3.01 -4.63 -3.40
N GLN A 113 4.14 -4.64 -4.13
CA GLN A 113 4.98 -5.84 -4.29
C GLN A 113 5.55 -6.34 -2.96
N ASN A 114 6.06 -5.43 -2.13
CA ASN A 114 6.59 -5.76 -0.81
C ASN A 114 5.51 -6.38 0.08
N LEU A 115 4.28 -5.85 0.02
CA LEU A 115 3.15 -6.38 0.78
C LEU A 115 2.76 -7.79 0.33
N ILE A 116 2.65 -8.03 -0.97
CA ILE A 116 2.39 -9.38 -1.51
C ILE A 116 3.49 -10.36 -1.04
N ALA A 117 4.75 -9.94 -1.09
CA ALA A 117 5.87 -10.76 -0.63
C ALA A 117 5.82 -11.04 0.88
N LEU A 118 5.40 -10.06 1.69
CA LEU A 118 5.19 -10.24 3.14
C LEU A 118 4.09 -11.26 3.39
N ILE A 119 2.94 -11.13 2.72
CA ILE A 119 1.80 -12.05 2.89
C ILE A 119 2.19 -13.48 2.53
N ARG A 120 2.96 -13.67 1.45
CA ARG A 120 3.43 -15.00 1.01
C ARG A 120 4.41 -15.68 1.95
N LYS A 121 5.00 -14.94 2.90
CA LYS A 121 5.92 -15.49 3.91
C LYS A 121 5.20 -15.96 5.18
N VAL A 122 3.92 -15.62 5.32
CA VAL A 122 3.06 -15.99 6.46
C VAL A 122 2.37 -17.30 6.15
#